data_AF-A0A960N868-F1
#
_entry.id   AF-A0A960N868-F1
#
_cell.length_a   1.000
_cell.length_b   1.000
_cell.length_c   1.000
_cell.angle_alpha   90.00
_cell.angle_beta   90.00
_cell.angle_gamma   90.00
#
_symmetry.space_group_name_H-M   'P 1'
#
loop_
_entity.id
_entity.type
_entity.pdbx_description
1 polymer ?
#
loop_
_entity_poly.entity_id
_entity_poly.type
_entity_poly.pdbx_seq_one_letter_code
_entity_poly.pdbx_strand_id
1 'polypeptide(L)'
;MEDVGAGSQFDFDNGDPITIEAWVNPDADLPKGANMYILGKGRTSNPGVEANNQNYGFRVFESGGFLKLSWLFRSRAEADKPGDWHRWDSNDGFKAGSGWHHVAISYLFGDPDSIRGYIDGEAVTGIWSSAYAGGTKRPPVVDDDDIWVGTSGGKNASVTFHGLLDEV
;
A
#
# COMPACT_ATOMS: atom_id res chain seq x y z
N MET A 1 12.17 1.15 8.89
CA MET A 1 13.51 1.29 8.31
C MET A 1 13.67 2.75 7.95
N GLU A 2 14.78 3.35 8.40
CA GLU A 2 15.05 4.77 8.18
C GLU A 2 15.32 5.02 6.69
N ASP A 3 14.74 6.08 6.15
CA ASP A 3 15.13 6.57 4.83
C ASP A 3 16.45 7.35 4.94
N VAL A 4 17.38 7.12 4.01
CA VAL A 4 18.72 7.75 4.04
C VAL A 4 18.74 9.16 3.44
N GLY A 5 17.58 9.69 3.04
CA GLY A 5 17.36 11.02 2.50
C GLY A 5 17.23 11.05 0.98
N ALA A 6 16.97 12.25 0.45
CA ALA A 6 16.63 12.50 -0.94
C ALA A 6 17.40 11.66 -1.99
N GLY A 7 16.64 10.97 -2.84
CA GLY A 7 17.16 10.09 -3.87
C GLY A 7 17.55 8.71 -3.34
N SER A 8 16.98 8.32 -2.19
CA SER A 8 17.19 6.99 -1.63
C SER A 8 16.63 5.92 -2.57
N GLN A 9 17.05 4.67 -2.38
CA GLN A 9 16.50 3.53 -3.12
C GLN A 9 15.01 3.26 -2.84
N PHE A 10 14.39 4.07 -1.98
CA PHE A 10 13.00 3.98 -1.57
C PHE A 10 12.16 5.15 -2.07
N ASP A 11 12.77 6.15 -2.69
CA ASP A 11 12.10 7.33 -3.23
C ASP A 11 11.58 7.06 -4.66
N PHE A 12 10.48 6.30 -4.77
CA PHE A 12 9.90 5.98 -6.07
C PHE A 12 9.13 7.19 -6.64
N ASP A 13 9.58 7.72 -7.77
CA ASP A 13 8.92 8.80 -8.51
C ASP A 13 8.24 8.26 -9.79
N ASN A 14 7.71 9.18 -10.59
CA ASN A 14 6.98 8.88 -11.81
C ASN A 14 7.88 8.20 -12.85
N GLY A 15 7.42 7.06 -13.37
CA GLY A 15 8.20 6.23 -14.29
C GLY A 15 9.05 5.17 -13.60
N ASP A 16 9.10 5.14 -12.26
CA ASP A 16 9.82 4.09 -11.54
C ASP A 16 8.93 2.84 -11.37
N PRO A 17 9.48 1.65 -11.65
CA PRO A 17 8.81 0.38 -11.36
C PRO A 17 9.07 -0.04 -9.91
N ILE A 18 8.01 -0.41 -9.21
CA ILE A 18 8.09 -1.02 -7.87
C ILE A 18 7.45 -2.40 -7.90
N THR A 19 8.08 -3.35 -7.20
CA THR A 19 7.46 -4.63 -6.84
C THR A 19 7.71 -4.90 -5.37
N ILE A 20 6.65 -5.25 -4.63
CA ILE A 20 6.72 -5.64 -3.23
C ILE A 20 6.04 -7.00 -3.11
N GLU A 21 6.69 -7.93 -2.41
CA GLU A 21 6.11 -9.22 -2.03
C GLU A 21 6.24 -9.43 -0.52
N ALA A 22 5.44 -10.34 0.02
CA ALA A 22 5.47 -10.71 1.42
C ALA A 22 4.76 -12.05 1.64
N TRP A 23 5.21 -12.78 2.66
CA TRP A 23 4.39 -13.81 3.28
C TRP A 23 3.55 -13.19 4.40
N VAL A 24 2.25 -13.50 4.41
CA VAL A 24 1.29 -12.96 5.37
C VAL A 24 0.49 -14.09 6.00
N ASN A 25 0.28 -14.04 7.31
CA ASN A 25 -0.61 -14.95 8.03
C ASN A 25 -1.46 -14.15 9.02
N PRO A 26 -2.57 -13.54 8.54
CA PRO A 26 -3.44 -12.72 9.37
C PRO A 26 -4.23 -13.54 10.38
N ASP A 27 -4.44 -12.97 11.56
CA ASP A 27 -5.24 -13.59 12.63
C ASP A 27 -6.68 -13.90 12.17
N ALA A 28 -7.35 -14.86 12.79
CA ALA A 28 -8.70 -15.26 12.39
C ALA A 28 -9.79 -14.27 12.82
N ASP A 29 -9.54 -13.49 13.88
CA ASP A 29 -10.51 -12.63 14.58
C ASP A 29 -10.33 -11.15 14.22
N LEU A 30 -10.17 -10.85 12.93
CA LEU A 30 -10.09 -9.48 12.45
C LEU A 30 -11.44 -8.76 12.52
N PRO A 31 -11.45 -7.46 12.86
CA PRO A 31 -12.66 -6.66 12.81
C PRO A 31 -13.15 -6.51 11.35
N LYS A 32 -14.47 -6.42 11.17
CA LYS A 32 -15.06 -6.11 9.85
C LYS A 32 -14.53 -4.78 9.34
N GLY A 33 -14.10 -4.75 8.09
CA GLY A 33 -13.48 -3.58 7.45
C GLY A 33 -12.06 -3.28 7.93
N ALA A 34 -11.39 -4.24 8.60
CA ALA A 34 -9.96 -4.13 8.90
C ALA A 34 -9.18 -3.71 7.65
N ASN A 35 -8.21 -2.81 7.80
CA ASN A 35 -7.35 -2.36 6.71
C ASN A 35 -5.95 -2.23 7.28
N MET A 36 -5.04 -3.12 6.89
CA MET A 36 -3.76 -3.31 7.57
C MET A 36 -2.60 -3.15 6.61
N TYR A 37 -1.56 -2.44 7.01
CA TYR A 37 -0.34 -2.31 6.21
C TYR A 37 0.49 -3.59 6.26
N ILE A 38 0.95 -4.04 5.10
CA ILE A 38 2.08 -4.96 4.99
C ILE A 38 3.37 -4.14 5.02
N LEU A 39 3.47 -3.15 4.12
CA LEU A 39 4.59 -2.23 4.03
C LEU A 39 4.12 -0.88 3.47
N GLY A 40 4.70 0.22 3.94
CA GLY A 40 4.49 1.52 3.30
C GLY A 40 5.61 2.51 3.58
N LYS A 41 5.82 3.42 2.63
CA LYS A 41 6.68 4.61 2.76
C LYS A 41 5.83 5.86 2.90
N GLY A 42 6.16 6.67 3.89
CA GLY A 42 5.41 7.87 4.23
C GLY A 42 4.22 7.57 5.14
N ARG A 43 3.56 8.66 5.54
CA ARG A 43 2.43 8.70 6.47
C ARG A 43 2.79 8.11 7.83
N THR A 44 4.03 8.28 8.28
CA THR A 44 4.48 7.74 9.57
C THR A 44 3.98 8.56 10.76
N SER A 45 3.55 9.80 10.51
CA SER A 45 3.28 10.82 11.54
C SER A 45 4.50 11.17 12.39
N ASN A 46 5.72 10.94 11.87
CA ASN A 46 6.95 11.39 12.51
C ASN A 46 6.97 12.93 12.64
N PRO A 47 7.68 13.49 13.64
CA PRO A 47 7.83 14.95 13.73
C PRO A 47 8.55 15.52 12.49
N GLY A 48 7.96 16.55 11.88
CA GLY A 48 8.59 17.26 10.76
C GLY A 48 8.27 16.72 9.36
N VAL A 49 7.48 15.64 9.24
CA VAL A 49 6.96 15.14 7.96
C VAL A 49 5.51 15.55 7.75
N GLU A 50 5.09 15.71 6.50
CA GLU A 50 3.72 16.07 6.16
C GLU A 50 2.76 14.89 6.41
N ALA A 51 1.56 15.14 6.92
CA ALA A 51 0.64 14.04 7.28
C ALA A 51 0.07 13.28 6.06
N ASN A 52 0.02 13.92 4.89
CA ASN A 52 -0.53 13.38 3.65
C ASN A 52 0.58 13.20 2.61
N ASN A 53 1.59 12.41 2.95
CA ASN A 53 2.81 12.21 2.17
C ASN A 53 3.05 10.76 1.72
N GLN A 54 2.03 9.89 1.71
CA GLN A 54 2.22 8.49 1.33
C GLN A 54 2.75 8.37 -0.10
N ASN A 55 4.00 7.92 -0.24
CA ASN A 55 4.59 7.59 -1.54
C ASN A 55 4.03 6.25 -2.05
N TYR A 56 3.99 5.22 -1.21
CA TYR A 56 3.28 3.97 -1.47
C TYR A 56 2.90 3.24 -0.18
N GLY A 57 1.86 2.41 -0.25
CA GLY A 57 1.42 1.53 0.81
C GLY A 57 0.77 0.28 0.23
N PHE A 58 1.41 -0.88 0.46
CA PHE A 58 0.85 -2.19 0.17
C PHE A 58 0.18 -2.75 1.43
N ARG A 59 -1.07 -3.15 1.29
CA ARG A 59 -1.99 -3.42 2.39
C ARG A 59 -2.90 -4.59 2.07
N VAL A 60 -3.53 -5.12 3.10
CA VAL A 60 -4.72 -5.98 2.98
C VAL A 60 -5.93 -5.30 3.61
N PHE A 61 -7.12 -5.52 3.08
CA PHE A 61 -8.36 -5.05 3.70
C PHE A 61 -9.46 -6.11 3.69
N GLU A 62 -10.24 -6.13 4.76
CA GLU A 62 -11.40 -7.01 4.92
C GLU A 62 -12.57 -6.46 4.13
N SER A 63 -13.12 -7.30 3.26
CA SER A 63 -14.36 -7.03 2.54
C SER A 63 -15.09 -8.33 2.25
N GLY A 64 -16.28 -8.46 2.85
CA GLY A 64 -17.18 -9.57 2.55
C GLY A 64 -16.67 -10.93 3.04
N GLY A 65 -15.86 -10.95 4.09
CA GLY A 65 -15.27 -12.16 4.67
C GLY A 65 -13.93 -12.58 4.05
N PHE A 66 -13.35 -11.73 3.19
CA PHE A 66 -12.05 -11.96 2.55
C PHE A 66 -11.11 -10.78 2.78
N LEU A 67 -9.83 -11.09 2.92
CA LEU A 67 -8.74 -10.13 2.89
C LEU A 67 -8.26 -9.96 1.45
N LYS A 68 -8.45 -8.76 0.94
CA LYS A 68 -8.12 -8.35 -0.43
C LYS A 68 -6.88 -7.48 -0.42
N LEU A 69 -6.11 -7.51 -1.48
CA LEU A 69 -4.94 -6.65 -1.67
C LEU A 69 -5.39 -5.20 -1.88
N SER A 70 -4.63 -4.25 -1.36
CA SER A 70 -4.85 -2.83 -1.59
C SER A 70 -3.52 -2.08 -1.77
N TRP A 71 -3.46 -1.31 -2.85
CA TRP A 71 -2.37 -0.39 -3.16
C TRP A 71 -2.84 1.04 -2.89
N LEU A 72 -2.08 1.83 -2.13
CA LEU A 72 -2.40 3.22 -1.84
C LEU A 72 -1.19 4.10 -2.10
N PHE A 73 -1.40 5.21 -2.79
CA PHE A 73 -0.45 6.31 -2.81
C PHE A 73 -1.18 7.65 -2.90
N ARG A 74 -0.43 8.73 -2.69
CA ARG A 74 -0.92 10.08 -2.94
C ARG A 74 -0.14 10.72 -4.07
N SER A 75 -0.82 11.37 -5.01
CA SER A 75 -0.16 12.14 -6.04
C SER A 75 0.42 13.44 -5.48
N ARG A 76 1.52 13.90 -6.05
CA ARG A 76 2.07 15.24 -5.81
C ARG A 76 1.07 16.30 -6.25
N ALA A 77 1.02 17.41 -5.54
CA ALA A 77 0.29 18.59 -6.00
C ALA A 77 0.96 19.17 -7.26
N GLU A 78 0.14 19.63 -8.20
CA GLU A 78 0.56 20.38 -9.39
C GLU A 78 0.00 21.81 -9.30
N ALA A 79 0.44 22.71 -10.17
CA ALA A 79 0.13 24.15 -10.07
C ALA A 79 -1.38 24.46 -9.95
N ASP A 80 -2.23 23.67 -10.60
CA ASP A 80 -3.69 23.84 -10.65
C ASP A 80 -4.45 22.67 -9.99
N LYS A 81 -3.76 21.69 -9.40
CA LYS A 81 -4.38 20.47 -8.87
C LYS A 81 -3.80 20.08 -7.52
N PRO A 82 -4.62 19.99 -6.45
CA PRO A 82 -4.15 19.44 -5.19
C PRO A 82 -3.69 17.98 -5.36
N GLY A 83 -2.86 17.51 -4.43
CA GLY A 83 -2.52 16.09 -4.40
C GLY A 83 -3.72 15.24 -4.00
N ASP A 84 -3.93 14.12 -4.68
CA ASP A 84 -5.09 13.25 -4.51
C ASP A 84 -4.67 11.86 -4.05
N TRP A 85 -5.58 11.18 -3.35
CA TRP A 85 -5.39 9.79 -2.96
C TRP A 85 -5.81 8.86 -4.10
N HIS A 86 -4.99 7.84 -4.35
CA HIS A 86 -5.21 6.83 -5.37
C HIS A 86 -5.15 5.46 -4.73
N ARG A 87 -6.21 4.66 -4.91
CA ARG A 87 -6.30 3.32 -4.33
C ARG A 87 -6.71 2.31 -5.38
N TRP A 88 -5.96 1.22 -5.48
CA TRP A 88 -6.38 0.02 -6.21
C TRP A 88 -6.67 -1.08 -5.21
N ASP A 89 -7.76 -1.81 -5.43
CA ASP A 89 -8.17 -2.94 -4.60
C ASP A 89 -8.36 -4.18 -5.48
N SER A 90 -7.86 -5.34 -5.06
CA SER A 90 -8.12 -6.59 -5.77
C SER A 90 -9.60 -6.99 -5.68
N ASN A 91 -10.10 -7.71 -6.69
CA ASN A 91 -11.43 -8.30 -6.66
C ASN A 91 -11.44 -9.57 -5.80
N ASP A 92 -10.37 -10.34 -5.89
CA ASP A 92 -10.16 -11.59 -5.17
C ASP A 92 -9.38 -11.38 -3.87
N GLY A 93 -9.45 -12.36 -2.98
CA GLY A 93 -8.81 -12.33 -1.68
C GLY A 93 -8.77 -13.72 -1.05
N PHE A 94 -8.15 -13.81 0.12
CA PHE A 94 -8.03 -15.03 0.92
C PHE A 94 -8.72 -14.85 2.26
N LYS A 95 -8.88 -15.92 3.05
CA LYS A 95 -9.57 -15.83 4.35
C LYS A 95 -8.60 -15.45 5.46
N ALA A 96 -9.07 -14.70 6.43
CA ALA A 96 -8.35 -14.51 7.67
C ALA A 96 -8.23 -15.86 8.41
N GLY A 97 -7.09 -16.14 9.06
CA GLY A 97 -6.86 -17.38 9.78
C GLY A 97 -6.75 -18.66 8.92
N SER A 98 -6.63 -18.56 7.59
CA SER A 98 -6.39 -19.73 6.73
C SER A 98 -4.92 -20.17 6.63
N GLY A 99 -4.02 -19.49 7.35
CA GLY A 99 -2.60 -19.76 7.36
C GLY A 99 -1.81 -18.78 6.49
N TRP A 100 -0.62 -19.21 6.07
CA TRP A 100 0.29 -18.41 5.27
C TRP A 100 -0.19 -18.25 3.83
N HIS A 101 -0.13 -17.02 3.33
CA HIS A 101 -0.35 -16.66 1.95
C HIS A 101 0.84 -15.86 1.43
N HIS A 102 1.25 -16.12 0.20
CA HIS A 102 2.23 -15.28 -0.48
C HIS A 102 1.49 -14.20 -1.25
N VAL A 103 1.82 -12.93 -1.05
CA VAL A 103 1.15 -11.81 -1.71
C VAL A 103 2.17 -10.90 -2.36
N ALA A 104 1.85 -10.38 -3.54
CA ALA A 104 2.71 -9.44 -4.23
C ALA A 104 1.93 -8.38 -4.99
N ILE A 105 2.57 -7.24 -5.20
CA ILE A 105 2.08 -6.17 -6.07
C ILE A 105 3.22 -5.58 -6.90
N SER A 106 2.96 -5.36 -8.17
CA SER A 106 3.89 -4.69 -9.10
C SER A 106 3.19 -3.51 -9.77
N TYR A 107 3.87 -2.38 -9.85
CA TYR A 107 3.33 -1.15 -10.40
C TYR A 107 4.41 -0.27 -11.02
N LEU A 108 4.08 0.37 -12.15
CA LEU A 108 4.87 1.44 -12.75
C LEU A 108 4.17 2.77 -12.46
N PHE A 109 4.80 3.63 -11.65
CA PHE A 109 4.22 4.94 -11.36
C PHE A 109 4.03 5.74 -12.66
N GLY A 110 2.84 6.35 -12.81
CA GLY A 110 2.47 7.06 -14.04
C GLY A 110 1.76 6.21 -15.09
N ASP A 111 1.66 4.89 -14.90
CA ASP A 111 0.93 3.97 -15.77
C ASP A 111 -0.11 3.14 -14.99
N PRO A 112 -1.36 3.62 -14.84
CA PRO A 112 -2.37 2.95 -14.03
C PRO A 112 -2.77 1.56 -14.56
N ASP A 113 -2.51 1.28 -15.84
CA ASP A 113 -2.82 -0.02 -16.46
C ASP A 113 -1.71 -1.06 -16.21
N SER A 114 -0.57 -0.65 -15.66
CA SER A 114 0.56 -1.51 -15.32
C SER A 114 0.34 -2.36 -14.06
N ILE A 115 -0.60 -1.97 -13.18
CA ILE A 115 -0.75 -2.59 -11.86
C ILE A 115 -1.09 -4.08 -11.95
N ARG A 116 -0.34 -4.91 -11.22
CA ARG A 116 -0.57 -6.36 -11.11
C ARG A 116 -0.54 -6.77 -9.65
N GLY A 117 -1.54 -7.54 -9.21
CA GLY A 117 -1.55 -8.17 -7.88
C GLY A 117 -1.46 -9.68 -8.02
N TYR A 118 -0.87 -10.33 -7.00
CA TYR A 118 -0.74 -11.78 -6.94
C TYR A 118 -1.07 -12.29 -5.54
N ILE A 119 -1.77 -13.43 -5.47
CA ILE A 119 -2.05 -14.18 -4.24
C ILE A 119 -1.68 -15.64 -4.52
N ASP A 120 -0.79 -16.20 -3.70
CA ASP A 120 -0.28 -17.57 -3.80
C ASP A 120 0.28 -17.92 -5.19
N GLY A 121 0.93 -16.94 -5.84
CA GLY A 121 1.50 -17.07 -7.18
C GLY A 121 0.51 -16.85 -8.33
N GLU A 122 -0.79 -16.74 -8.03
CA GLU A 122 -1.84 -16.52 -9.03
C GLU A 122 -2.13 -15.03 -9.21
N ALA A 123 -2.22 -14.58 -10.45
CA ALA A 123 -2.56 -13.20 -10.76
C ALA A 123 -4.02 -12.89 -10.41
N VAL A 124 -4.27 -11.77 -9.74
CA VAL A 124 -5.62 -11.30 -9.41
C VAL A 124 -6.00 -10.05 -10.19
N THR A 125 -7.29 -9.93 -10.49
CA THR A 125 -7.85 -8.70 -11.05
C THR A 125 -8.19 -7.71 -9.95
N GLY A 126 -8.41 -6.45 -10.30
CA GLY A 126 -8.86 -5.44 -9.35
C GLY A 126 -9.25 -4.14 -10.04
N ILE A 127 -9.62 -3.17 -9.22
CA ILE A 127 -10.17 -1.89 -9.69
C ILE A 127 -9.52 -0.72 -8.96
N TRP A 128 -9.25 0.34 -9.71
CA TRP A 128 -8.99 1.64 -9.11
C TRP A 128 -10.29 2.17 -8.51
N SER A 129 -10.25 2.48 -7.22
CA SER A 129 -11.44 2.84 -6.44
C SER A 129 -11.99 4.20 -6.84
N SER A 130 -13.28 4.24 -7.16
CA SER A 130 -14.03 5.46 -7.47
C SER A 130 -14.37 6.30 -6.24
N ALA A 131 -14.15 5.78 -5.02
CA ALA A 131 -14.22 6.56 -3.79
C ALA A 131 -12.97 7.45 -3.59
N TYR A 132 -11.95 7.24 -4.44
CA TYR A 132 -10.70 7.98 -4.53
C TYR A 132 -10.59 8.58 -5.94
N ALA A 133 -9.45 9.18 -6.27
CA ALA A 133 -9.24 9.79 -7.59
C ALA A 133 -8.99 8.77 -8.73
N GLY A 134 -9.24 7.47 -8.51
CA GLY A 134 -9.04 6.43 -9.51
C GLY A 134 -7.57 6.22 -9.90
N GLY A 135 -7.35 5.56 -11.04
CA GLY A 135 -6.02 5.39 -11.63
C GLY A 135 -5.54 6.70 -12.25
N THR A 136 -4.24 6.97 -12.17
CA THR A 136 -3.68 8.26 -12.56
C THR A 136 -2.32 8.11 -13.23
N LYS A 137 -1.95 9.12 -14.04
CA LYS A 137 -0.59 9.30 -14.59
C LYS A 137 0.23 10.35 -13.83
N ARG A 138 -0.33 10.91 -12.76
CA ARG A 138 0.32 11.96 -11.97
C ARG A 138 1.42 11.36 -11.10
N PRO A 139 2.54 12.08 -10.92
CA PRO A 139 3.65 11.64 -10.06
C PRO A 139 3.17 11.42 -8.62
N PRO A 140 3.71 10.42 -7.89
CA PRO A 140 3.47 10.28 -6.47
C PRO A 140 4.13 11.44 -5.68
N VAL A 141 3.68 11.65 -4.44
CA VAL A 141 4.47 12.40 -3.46
C VAL A 141 5.77 11.63 -3.23
N VAL A 142 6.89 12.34 -3.17
CA VAL A 142 8.22 11.79 -2.85
C VAL A 142 8.81 12.67 -1.76
N ASP A 143 9.25 12.06 -0.66
CA ASP A 143 9.92 12.71 0.46
C ASP A 143 10.76 11.69 1.26
N ASP A 144 11.45 12.18 2.26
CA ASP A 144 12.42 11.41 3.06
C ASP A 144 11.77 10.75 4.30
N ASP A 145 10.45 10.53 4.29
CA ASP A 145 9.77 9.84 5.39
C ASP A 145 10.06 8.33 5.35
N ASP A 146 10.02 7.70 6.53
CA ASP A 146 10.46 6.32 6.72
C ASP A 146 9.56 5.29 6.03
N ILE A 147 10.13 4.09 5.90
CA ILE A 147 9.39 2.89 5.50
C ILE A 147 9.05 2.06 6.72
N TRP A 148 7.78 1.75 6.90
CA TRP A 148 7.30 0.92 7.99
C TRP A 148 6.71 -0.39 7.45
N VAL A 149 7.08 -1.49 8.12
CA VAL A 149 6.50 -2.82 7.91
C VAL A 149 5.42 -3.03 8.97
N GLY A 150 4.27 -3.54 8.55
CA GLY A 150 3.18 -3.92 9.45
C GLY A 150 2.37 -2.76 10.04
N THR A 151 2.66 -1.50 9.72
CA THR A 151 1.92 -0.36 10.28
C THR A 151 2.15 0.95 9.52
N SER A 152 1.40 1.98 9.87
CA SER A 152 1.52 3.37 9.37
C SER A 152 0.77 4.32 10.33
N GLY A 153 0.75 5.61 10.02
CA GLY A 153 -0.11 6.61 10.67
C GLY A 153 0.18 6.84 12.14
N GLY A 154 1.45 6.86 12.56
CA GLY A 154 1.82 7.01 13.98
C GLY A 154 1.60 5.74 14.79
N LYS A 155 1.75 4.58 14.16
CA LYS A 155 1.50 3.24 14.72
C LYS A 155 0.05 3.07 15.12
N ASN A 156 -0.84 3.63 14.32
CA ASN A 156 -2.27 3.59 14.58
C ASN A 156 -2.75 2.13 14.51
N ALA A 157 -3.27 1.64 15.64
CA ALA A 157 -3.73 0.27 15.78
C ALA A 157 -4.79 -0.12 14.73
N SER A 158 -5.60 0.82 14.23
CA SER A 158 -6.60 0.51 13.20
C SER A 158 -6.02 0.21 11.82
N VAL A 159 -4.73 0.50 11.59
CA VAL A 159 -4.01 0.18 10.35
C VAL A 159 -2.77 -0.69 10.54
N THR A 160 -2.54 -1.15 11.77
CA THR A 160 -1.48 -2.08 12.10
C THR A 160 -1.89 -3.50 11.72
N PHE A 161 -0.92 -4.29 11.26
CA PHE A 161 -1.09 -5.68 10.91
C PHE A 161 -1.32 -6.56 12.13
N HIS A 162 -2.36 -7.39 12.05
CA HIS A 162 -2.73 -8.37 13.06
C HIS A 162 -2.47 -9.77 12.51
N GLY A 163 -1.43 -10.42 13.04
CA GLY A 163 -0.94 -11.72 12.59
C GLY A 163 0.57 -11.70 12.39
N LEU A 164 1.06 -12.53 11.47
CA LEU A 164 2.47 -12.69 11.18
C LEU A 164 2.80 -12.17 9.77
N LEU A 165 3.99 -11.58 9.65
CA LEU A 165 4.63 -11.17 8.40
C LEU A 165 5.99 -11.85 8.32
N ASP A 166 6.38 -12.30 7.14
CA ASP A 166 7.70 -12.88 6.87
C ASP A 166 8.16 -12.53 5.45
N GLU A 167 9.47 -12.51 5.24
CA GLU A 167 10.13 -12.25 3.93
C GLU A 167 9.47 -11.09 3.14
N VAL A 168 9.54 -9.88 3.72
CA VAL A 168 9.02 -8.61 3.16
C VAL A 168 10.12 -7.81 2.47
#